data_AF-A0A0A0KQ70-F1
#
_entry.id   AF-A0A0A0KQ70-F1
#
_cell.length_a   1.000
_cell.length_b   1.000
_cell.length_c   1.000
_cell.angle_alpha   90.00
_cell.angle_beta   90.00
_cell.angle_gamma   90.00
#
_symmetry.space_group_name_H-M   'P 1'
#
loop_
_entity.id
_entity.type
_entity.pdbx_description
1 polymer ?
#
loop_
_entity_poly.entity_id
_entity_poly.type
_entity_poly.pdbx_seq_one_letter_code
_entity_poly.pdbx_strand_id
1 'polypeptide(L)' 'MDLAELWSIFGPGVAGAVFGAGWWFWVDAVVCSSVAVSFVHYLPGIFASFAALMFNCVRKEDIDYSPYEEGEWR' A
#
# COMPACT_ATOMS: atom_id res chain seq x y z
N MET A 1 -8.47 -7.99 23.90
CA MET A 1 -8.71 -7.45 22.55
C MET A 1 -9.62 -8.39 21.83
N ASP A 2 -10.73 -7.88 21.33
CA ASP A 2 -11.64 -8.63 20.47
C ASP A 2 -10.99 -8.83 19.08
N LEU A 3 -11.44 -9.80 18.29
CA LEU A 3 -10.85 -10.09 16.97
C LEU A 3 -10.99 -8.89 16.02
N ALA A 4 -12.11 -8.17 16.12
CA ALA A 4 -12.38 -6.96 15.34
C ALA A 4 -11.41 -5.82 15.70
N GLU A 5 -11.05 -5.70 16.97
CA GLU A 5 -10.12 -4.69 17.50
C GLU A 5 -8.67 -5.01 17.10
N LEU A 6 -8.30 -6.29 17.10
CA LEU A 6 -7.00 -6.72 16.58
C LEU A 6 -6.87 -6.43 15.07
N TRP A 7 -7.95 -6.65 14.32
CA TRP A 7 -7.98 -6.40 12.87
C TRP A 7 -7.92 -4.91 12.53
N SER A 8 -8.50 -4.02 13.34
CA SER A 8 -8.41 -2.57 13.10
C SER A 8 -6.99 -2.03 13.30
N ILE A 9 -6.22 -2.61 14.24
CA ILE A 9 -4.84 -2.21 14.53
C ILE A 9 -3.87 -2.74 13.46
N PHE A 10 -3.93 -4.04 13.15
CA PHE A 10 -2.97 -4.68 12.24
C PHE A 10 -3.39 -4.64 10.77
N GLY A 11 -4.68 -4.49 10.49
CA GLY A 11 -5.24 -4.50 9.13
C GLY A 11 -4.55 -3.54 8.16
N PRO A 12 -4.35 -2.25 8.52
CA PRO A 12 -3.66 -1.30 7.65
C PRO A 12 -2.22 -1.72 7.35
N GLY A 13 -1.51 -2.25 8.34
CA GLY A 13 -0.13 -2.74 8.18
C GLY A 13 -0.04 -3.96 7.26
N VAL A 14 -0.94 -4.95 7.44
CA VAL A 14 -1.01 -6.13 6.58
C VAL A 14 -1.40 -5.74 5.15
N ALA A 15 -2.38 -4.85 4.98
CA ALA A 15 -2.78 -4.35 3.67
C ALA A 15 -1.62 -3.63 2.97
N GLY A 16 -0.88 -2.78 3.69
CA GLY A 16 0.32 -2.10 3.18
C GLY A 16 1.43 -3.08 2.77
N ALA A 17 1.67 -4.13 3.57
CA ALA A 17 2.67 -5.15 3.27
C ALA A 17 2.30 -5.96 2.01
N VAL A 18 1.04 -6.38 1.88
CA VAL A 18 0.55 -7.10 0.69
C VAL A 18 0.62 -6.22 -0.56
N PHE A 19 0.21 -4.96 -0.44
CA PHE A 19 0.31 -3.98 -1.52
C PHE A 19 1.77 -3.77 -1.95
N GLY A 20 2.68 -3.52 -1.01
CA GLY A 20 4.09 -3.31 -1.29
C GLY A 20 4.76 -4.52 -1.93
N ALA A 21 4.49 -5.73 -1.44
CA ALA A 21 4.99 -6.97 -2.02
C ALA A 21 4.49 -7.16 -3.46
N GLY A 22 3.19 -6.97 -3.70
CA GLY A 22 2.60 -7.06 -5.04
C GLY A 22 3.18 -6.04 -6.01
N TRP A 23 3.37 -4.80 -5.56
CA TRP A 23 4.02 -3.76 -6.36
C TRP A 23 5.47 -4.13 -6.70
N TRP A 24 6.23 -4.63 -5.73
CA TRP A 24 7.62 -5.06 -5.93
C TRP A 24 7.73 -6.18 -6.97
N PHE A 25 6.90 -7.23 -6.86
CA PHE A 25 6.85 -8.32 -7.84
C PHE A 25 6.53 -7.81 -9.24
N TRP A 26 5.61 -6.86 -9.35
CA TRP A 26 5.30 -6.25 -10.64
C TRP A 26 6.50 -5.48 -11.20
N VAL A 27 7.14 -4.60 -10.41
CA VAL A 27 8.32 -3.84 -10.85
C VAL A 27 9.44 -4.78 -11.30
N ASP A 28 9.74 -5.83 -10.53
CA ASP A 28 10.73 -6.84 -10.89
C ASP A 28 10.40 -7.51 -12.23
N ALA A 29 9.15 -7.93 -12.42
CA ALA A 29 8.69 -8.51 -13.68
C ALA A 29 8.81 -7.52 -14.86
N VAL A 30 8.54 -6.22 -14.66
CA VAL A 30 8.72 -5.20 -15.69
C VAL A 30 10.19 -5.03 -16.07
N VAL A 31 11.08 -4.94 -15.08
CA VAL A 31 12.51 -4.67 -15.29
C VAL A 31 13.24 -5.88 -15.88
N CYS A 32 12.89 -7.08 -15.44
CA CYS A 32 13.54 -8.33 -15.86
C CYS A 32 12.92 -8.95 -17.12
N SER A 33 11.83 -8.39 -17.67
CA SER A 33 11.19 -8.94 -18.87
C SER A 33 12.05 -8.76 -20.12
N SER A 34 12.40 -9.88 -20.76
CA SER A 34 13.04 -9.90 -22.08
C SER A 34 12.04 -9.94 -23.24
N VAL A 35 10.74 -10.04 -22.94
CA VAL A 35 9.65 -10.16 -23.92
C VAL A 35 8.79 -8.90 -23.90
N ALA A 36 8.35 -8.47 -25.08
CA ALA A 36 7.41 -7.35 -25.20
C ALA A 36 6.04 -7.74 -24.63
N VAL A 37 5.70 -7.18 -23.47
CA VAL A 37 4.39 -7.37 -22.83
C VAL A 37 3.42 -6.28 -23.33
N SER A 38 2.17 -6.65 -23.59
CA SER A 38 1.14 -5.70 -24.01
C SER A 38 0.90 -4.64 -22.93
N PHE A 39 0.74 -3.37 -23.37
CA PHE A 39 0.58 -2.20 -22.50
C PHE A 39 -0.44 -2.38 -21.36
N VAL A 40 -1.55 -3.08 -21.65
CA VAL A 40 -2.64 -3.31 -20.70
C VAL A 40 -2.19 -4.01 -19.42
N HIS A 41 -1.17 -4.87 -19.49
CA HIS A 41 -0.66 -5.60 -18.32
C HIS A 41 0.18 -4.71 -17.38
N TYR A 42 0.60 -3.54 -17.83
CA TYR A 42 1.29 -2.57 -16.98
C TYR A 42 0.32 -1.68 -16.19
N LEU A 43 -0.93 -1.54 -16.63
CA LEU A 43 -1.92 -0.65 -15.99
C LEU A 43 -2.06 -0.87 -14.48
N PRO A 44 -2.19 -2.12 -13.96
CA PRO A 44 -2.34 -2.33 -12.52
C PRO A 44 -1.16 -1.78 -11.70
N GLY A 45 0.07 -1.98 -12.16
CA GLY A 45 1.25 -1.50 -11.46
C GLY A 45 1.53 -0.01 -11.66
N ILE A 46 1.14 0.56 -12.80
CA ILE A 46 1.14 2.01 -13.01
C ILE A 46 0.18 2.68 -12.01
N PHE A 47 -1.05 2.18 -11.88
CA PHE A 47 -2.00 2.69 -10.89
C PHE A 47 -1.52 2.49 -9.45
N ALA A 48 -0.91 1.33 -9.14
CA ALA A 48 -0.28 1.11 -7.83
C ALA A 48 0.84 2.13 -7.56
N SER A 49 1.66 2.45 -8.56
CA SER A 49 2.72 3.45 -8.43
C SER A 49 2.17 4.86 -8.20
N PHE A 50 1.09 5.23 -8.90
CA PHE A 50 0.37 6.48 -8.65
C PHE A 50 -0.23 6.54 -7.25
N ALA A 51 -0.87 5.46 -6.80
CA ALA A 51 -1.41 5.37 -5.44
C ALA A 51 -0.31 5.52 -4.38
N ALA A 52 0.83 4.83 -4.55
CA ALA A 52 1.99 4.97 -3.68
C ALA A 52 2.50 6.41 -3.64
N LEU A 53 2.60 7.09 -4.79
CA LEU A 53 2.99 8.49 -4.85
C LEU A 53 1.99 9.39 -4.13
N MET A 54 0.69 9.21 -4.35
CA MET A 54 -0.36 9.98 -3.67
C MET A 54 -0.28 9.82 -2.14
N PHE A 55 -0.08 8.59 -1.64
CA PHE A 55 0.10 8.35 -0.19
C PHE A 55 1.34 9.06 0.37
N ASN A 56 2.42 9.18 -0.40
CA ASN A 56 3.62 9.90 0.02
C ASN A 56 3.48 11.43 -0.11
N CYS A 57 2.61 11.92 -1.01
CA CYS A 57 2.37 13.34 -1.21
C CYS A 57 1.34 13.94 -0.24
N VAL A 58 0.59 13.11 0.49
CA VAL A 58 -0.34 13.57 1.53
C VAL A 58 0.43 13.67 2.85
N ARG A 59 0.48 14.86 3.45
CA ARG A 59 1.08 15.04 4.78
C ARG A 59 0.18 14.39 5.82
N LYS A 60 0.77 13.71 6.79
CA LYS A 60 0.04 13.06 7.88
C LYS A 60 -0.85 14.06 8.67
N GLU A 61 -0.44 15.32 8.72
CA GLU A 61 -1.13 16.45 9.35
C GLU A 61 -2.48 16.79 8.69
N ASP A 62 -2.62 16.47 7.39
CA ASP A 62 -3.82 16.79 6.60
C ASP A 62 -4.86 15.65 6.65
N ILE A 63 -4.61 14.61 7.45
CA ILE A 63 -5.45 13.42 7.57
C ILE A 63 -6.10 13.39 8.97
N ASP A 64 -7.39 13.74 9.06
CA ASP A 64 -8.18 13.84 10.31
C ASP A 64 -8.48 12.48 10.97
N TYR A 65 -7.99 11.38 10.38
CA TYR A 65 -8.10 10.03 10.90
C TYR A 65 -6.74 9.35 10.87
N SER A 66 -6.06 9.35 12.01
CA SER A 66 -4.89 8.52 12.24
C SER A 66 -5.27 7.37 13.17
N PRO A 67 -5.41 6.12 12.69
CA PRO A 67 -5.55 4.94 13.57
C PRO A 67 -4.28 4.67 14.41
N TYR A 68 -3.23 5.48 14.21
CA TYR A 68 -2.00 5.51 14.98
C TYR A 68 -1.86 6.79 15.83
N GLU A 69 -2.88 7.66 15.87
CA GLU A 69 -2.92 8.73 16.87
C GLU A 69 -3.27 8.08 18.21
N GLU A 70 -2.27 8.06 19.07
CA GLU A 70 -2.31 8.02 20.53
C GLU A 70 -3.70 7.82 21.15
N GLY A 71 -4.22 6.60 21.05
CA GLY A 71 -4.92 6.03 22.18
C GLY A 71 -3.88 5.92 23.29
N GLU A 72 -3.93 6.85 24.24
CA GLU A 72 -3.22 6.73 25.52
C GLU A 72 -3.37 5.29 26.02
N TRP A 73 -2.27 4.52 25.99
CA TRP A 73 -2.22 3.24 26.68
C TRP A 73 -2.30 3.54 28.19
N ARG A 74 -3.52 3.49 28.72
CA ARG A 74 -3.81 3.35 30.14
C ARG A 74 -4.45 1.99 30.40
#